data_AF-A0AAE0K8H6-F1
#
_entry.id   AF-A0AAE0K8H6-F1
#
_cell.length_a   1.000
_cell.length_b   1.000
_cell.length_c   1.000
_cell.angle_alpha   90.00
_cell.angle_beta   90.00
_cell.angle_gamma   90.00
#
_symmetry.space_group_name_H-M   'P 1'
#
loop_
_entity.id
_entity.type
_entity.pdbx_description
1 polymer ?
#
loop_
_entity_poly.entity_id
_entity_poly.type
_entity_poly.pdbx_seq_one_letter_code
_entity_poly.pdbx_strand_id
1 'polypeptide(L)'
;LPLDKVQRFDNAIRIYLTNTLIKEFNTSFLKRLDRTVIITKVINIGPKSSKIESRDTGNLYNTLPLYISTRVILIENIWTTIGLVNGATGYIHNI
;
A
#
# COMPACT_ATOMS: atom_id res chain seq x y z
N LEU A 1 -25.23 5.39 11.03
CA LEU A 1 -25.17 6.61 10.18
C LEU A 1 -26.21 6.46 9.07
N PRO A 2 -26.88 7.56 8.68
CA PRO A 2 -27.71 7.60 7.47
C PRO A 2 -26.93 7.12 6.23
N LEU A 3 -27.60 6.47 5.28
CA LEU A 3 -26.94 5.82 4.13
C LEU A 3 -26.12 6.82 3.29
N ASP A 4 -26.65 8.03 3.11
CA ASP A 4 -25.99 9.14 2.39
C ASP A 4 -24.69 9.58 3.05
N LYS A 5 -24.60 9.51 4.37
CA LYS A 5 -23.39 9.83 5.12
C LYS A 5 -22.37 8.71 5.03
N VAL A 6 -22.81 7.45 4.96
CA VAL A 6 -21.93 6.28 4.81
C VAL A 6 -21.27 6.27 3.43
N GLN A 7 -22.02 6.56 2.36
CA GLN A 7 -21.49 6.60 0.98
C GLN A 7 -20.35 7.61 0.80
N ARG A 8 -20.36 8.72 1.55
CA ARG A 8 -19.26 9.71 1.52
C ARG A 8 -17.91 9.13 1.95
N PHE A 9 -17.91 8.02 2.68
CA PHE A 9 -16.70 7.35 3.16
C PHE A 9 -16.22 6.22 2.25
N ASP A 10 -16.86 5.98 1.10
CA ASP A 10 -16.43 4.92 0.17
C ASP A 10 -14.97 5.09 -0.26
N ASN A 11 -14.53 6.34 -0.42
CA ASN A 11 -13.16 6.71 -0.80
C ASN A 11 -12.27 7.13 0.39
N ALA A 12 -12.76 7.02 1.63
CA ALA A 12 -12.00 7.39 2.82
C ALA A 12 -10.90 6.36 3.13
N ILE A 13 -9.82 6.82 3.75
CA ILE A 13 -8.79 5.91 4.28
C ILE A 13 -9.42 5.10 5.41
N ARG A 14 -9.32 3.77 5.33
CA ARG A 14 -9.81 2.87 6.38
C ARG A 14 -8.71 2.61 7.40
N ILE A 15 -9.01 2.89 8.66
CA ILE A 15 -8.09 2.67 9.78
C ILE A 15 -8.48 1.35 10.44
N TYR A 16 -7.50 0.45 10.60
CA TYR A 16 -7.67 -0.83 11.27
C TYR A 16 -6.72 -0.93 12.46
N LEU A 17 -7.06 -1.78 13.43
CA LEU A 17 -6.28 -1.96 14.66
C LEU A 17 -4.91 -2.60 14.40
N THR A 18 -4.78 -3.44 13.37
CA THR A 18 -3.56 -4.21 13.11
C THR A 18 -3.15 -4.18 11.64
N ASN A 19 -1.84 -4.26 11.40
CA ASN A 19 -1.29 -4.36 10.03
C ASN A 19 -1.77 -5.60 9.29
N THR A 20 -2.07 -6.69 10.00
CA THR A 20 -2.65 -7.91 9.42
C THR A 20 -4.01 -7.62 8.77
N LEU A 21 -4.91 -6.92 9.48
CA LEU A 21 -6.22 -6.54 8.96
C LEU A 21 -6.10 -5.57 7.78
N ILE A 22 -5.14 -4.64 7.83
CA ILE A 22 -4.84 -3.73 6.70
C ILE A 22 -4.42 -4.54 5.48
N LYS A 23 -3.50 -5.50 5.65
CA LYS A 23 -2.99 -6.36 4.57
C LYS A 23 -4.10 -7.21 3.94
N GLU A 24 -4.94 -7.83 4.77
CA GLU A 24 -6.07 -8.63 4.31
C GLU A 24 -7.07 -7.79 3.53
N PHE A 25 -7.42 -6.61 4.04
CA PHE A 25 -8.31 -5.69 3.37
C PHE A 25 -7.74 -5.26 2.02
N ASN A 26 -6.49 -4.79 1.97
CA ASN A 26 -5.84 -4.35 0.74
C ASN A 26 -5.73 -5.48 -0.29
N THR A 27 -5.35 -6.68 0.15
CA THR A 27 -5.25 -7.86 -0.73
C THR A 27 -6.62 -8.24 -1.29
N SER A 28 -7.66 -8.23 -0.46
CA SER A 28 -9.03 -8.57 -0.88
C SER A 28 -9.61 -7.51 -1.81
N PHE A 29 -9.29 -6.23 -1.57
CA PHE A 29 -9.63 -5.14 -2.45
C PHE A 29 -8.98 -5.31 -3.82
N LEU A 30 -7.68 -5.61 -3.86
CA LEU A 30 -6.97 -5.89 -5.12
C LEU A 30 -7.53 -7.10 -5.87
N LYS A 31 -7.87 -8.19 -5.17
CA LYS A 31 -8.46 -9.39 -5.78
C LYS A 31 -9.87 -9.15 -6.35
N ARG A 32 -10.63 -8.23 -5.76
CA ARG A 32 -11.98 -7.87 -6.23
C ARG A 32 -11.97 -7.00 -7.48
N LEU A 33 -10.83 -6.41 -7.83
CA LEU A 33 -10.70 -5.60 -9.02
C LEU A 33 -10.49 -6.53 -10.22
N ASP A 34 -11.41 -6.45 -11.18
CA ASP A 34 -11.27 -7.10 -12.48
C ASP A 34 -10.30 -6.31 -13.38
N ARG A 35 -9.04 -6.26 -12.94
CA ARG A 35 -7.96 -5.45 -13.53
C ARG A 35 -6.65 -6.23 -13.47
N THR A 36 -5.79 -5.98 -14.45
CA THR A 36 -4.42 -6.50 -14.45
C THR A 36 -3.64 -5.91 -13.28
N VAL A 37 -3.12 -6.80 -12.43
CA VAL A 37 -2.26 -6.46 -11.29
C VAL A 37 -0.83 -6.86 -11.63
N ILE A 38 0.10 -5.94 -11.45
CA ILE A 38 1.54 -6.18 -11.58
C ILE A 38 2.09 -6.55 -10.21
N ILE A 39 2.81 -7.67 -10.14
CA ILE A 39 3.44 -8.14 -8.90
C ILE A 39 4.91 -7.75 -8.94
N THR A 40 5.25 -6.69 -8.20
CA THR A 40 6.64 -6.28 -8.01
C THR A 40 7.26 -7.14 -6.91
N LYS A 41 8.45 -7.68 -7.15
CA LYS A 41 9.20 -8.49 -6.17
C LYS A 41 10.47 -7.75 -5.75
N VAL A 42 10.80 -7.79 -4.47
CA VAL A 42 12.03 -7.20 -3.96
C VAL A 42 13.25 -8.00 -4.43
N ILE A 43 14.37 -7.30 -4.65
CA ILE A 43 15.68 -7.92 -4.84
C ILE A 43 16.39 -7.92 -3.50
N ASN A 44 16.59 -9.10 -2.94
CA ASN A 44 17.19 -9.32 -1.62
C ASN A 44 18.70 -9.56 -1.77
N ILE A 45 19.53 -8.64 -1.27
CA ILE A 45 20.99 -8.72 -1.35
C ILE A 45 21.52 -9.04 0.05
N GLY A 46 21.96 -10.29 0.26
CA GLY A 46 22.58 -10.74 1.51
C GLY A 46 21.93 -12.00 2.10
N PRO A 47 22.68 -12.78 2.90
CA PRO A 47 22.19 -14.04 3.45
C PRO A 47 21.00 -13.80 4.38
N LYS A 48 19.95 -14.64 4.22
CA LYS A 48 18.71 -14.62 5.02
C LYS A 48 17.85 -13.34 4.92
N SER A 49 18.21 -12.36 4.10
CA SER A 49 17.45 -11.11 3.92
C SER A 49 15.99 -11.34 3.52
N SER A 50 15.72 -12.34 2.68
CA SER A 50 14.35 -12.71 2.27
C SER A 50 13.46 -13.25 3.39
N LYS A 51 14.05 -13.65 4.53
CA LYS A 51 13.34 -14.20 5.69
C LYS A 51 13.05 -13.16 6.76
N ILE A 52 13.53 -11.92 6.59
CA ILE A 52 13.29 -10.85 7.54
C ILE A 52 11.83 -10.40 7.40
N GLU A 53 11.15 -10.24 8.54
CA GLU A 53 9.78 -9.76 8.57
C GLU A 53 9.72 -8.30 8.13
N SER A 54 8.66 -7.95 7.40
CA SER A 54 8.48 -6.58 6.88
C SER A 54 8.56 -5.50 7.96
N ARG A 55 8.14 -5.80 9.19
CA ARG A 55 8.21 -4.87 10.33
C ARG A 55 9.65 -4.45 10.64
N ASP A 56 10.60 -5.35 10.47
CA ASP A 56 12.01 -5.13 10.77
C ASP A 56 12.76 -4.52 9.56
N THR A 57 12.08 -4.37 8.42
CA THR A 57 12.59 -3.76 7.18
C THR A 57 11.85 -2.47 6.82
N GLY A 58 11.36 -1.71 7.81
CA GLY A 58 10.67 -0.44 7.55
C GLY A 58 9.31 -0.60 6.86
N ASN A 59 8.63 -1.73 7.08
CA ASN A 59 7.42 -2.16 6.39
C ASN A 59 7.61 -2.46 4.89
N LEU A 60 8.84 -2.76 4.46
CA LEU A 60 9.11 -3.22 3.11
C LEU A 60 8.71 -4.69 2.97
N TYR A 61 7.66 -4.93 2.18
CA TYR A 61 7.19 -6.27 1.87
C TYR A 61 8.01 -6.91 0.74
N ASN A 62 8.21 -8.23 0.81
CA ASN A 62 8.88 -8.99 -0.25
C ASN A 62 8.16 -8.92 -1.61
N THR A 63 6.85 -8.66 -1.59
CA THR A 63 6.03 -8.47 -2.78
C THR A 63 5.11 -7.28 -2.62
N LEU A 64 4.95 -6.51 -3.70
CA LEU A 64 4.09 -5.35 -3.77
C LEU A 64 3.19 -5.46 -5.02
N PRO A 65 1.94 -5.95 -4.87
CA PRO A 65 0.97 -5.99 -5.97
C PRO A 65 0.37 -4.60 -6.21
N LEU A 66 0.43 -4.12 -7.45
CA LEU A 66 0.02 -2.78 -7.87
C LEU A 66 -0.85 -2.82 -9.13
N TYR A 67 -1.72 -1.84 -9.30
CA TYR A 67 -2.43 -1.58 -10.56
C TYR A 67 -2.58 -0.07 -10.76
N ILE A 68 -2.89 0.36 -11.99
CA ILE A 68 -3.14 1.78 -12.29
C ILE A 68 -4.39 2.24 -11.53
N SER A 69 -4.30 3.36 -10.81
CA SER A 69 -5.28 3.90 -9.86
C SER A 69 -5.24 3.32 -8.45
N THR A 70 -4.26 2.47 -8.09
CA THR A 70 -4.01 2.15 -6.67
C THR A 70 -3.67 3.42 -5.90
N ARG A 71 -4.37 3.68 -4.78
CA ARG A 71 -3.93 4.68 -3.81
C ARG A 71 -2.76 4.14 -3.01
N VAL A 72 -1.64 4.86 -2.97
CA VAL A 72 -0.40 4.49 -2.28
C VAL A 72 0.00 5.58 -1.28
N ILE A 73 0.88 5.21 -0.34
CA ILE A 73 1.50 6.10 0.62
C ILE A 73 3.02 5.92 0.55
N LEU A 74 3.77 7.02 0.57
CA LEU A 74 5.22 6.97 0.72
C LEU A 74 5.57 6.58 2.15
N ILE A 75 6.47 5.62 2.31
CA ILE A 75 6.98 5.16 3.62
C ILE A 75 8.30 5.83 4.02
N GLU A 76 8.90 6.58 3.11
CA GLU A 76 10.20 7.23 3.28
C GLU A 76 10.22 8.63 2.65
N ASN A 77 11.17 9.46 3.09
CA ASN A 77 11.39 10.78 2.52
C ASN A 77 12.24 10.67 1.25
N ILE A 78 11.71 11.14 0.13
CA ILE A 78 12.42 11.18 -1.15
C ILE A 78 12.93 12.59 -1.42
N TRP A 79 12.04 13.58 -1.31
CA TRP A 79 12.36 14.97 -1.60
C TRP A 79 11.50 15.92 -0.76
N THR A 80 12.04 16.31 0.39
CA THR A 80 11.33 17.10 1.41
C THR A 80 10.92 18.49 0.93
N THR A 81 11.75 19.17 0.14
CA THR A 81 11.47 20.55 -0.29
C THR A 81 10.30 20.68 -1.26
N ILE A 82 9.93 19.59 -1.96
CA ILE A 82 8.76 19.56 -2.86
C ILE A 82 7.59 18.75 -2.29
N GLY A 83 7.71 18.25 -1.05
CA GLY A 83 6.64 17.52 -0.36
C GLY A 83 6.57 16.01 -0.65
N LEU A 84 7.58 15.41 -1.27
CA LEU A 84 7.68 13.94 -1.40
C LEU A 84 8.26 13.34 -0.11
N VAL A 85 7.43 13.33 0.93
CA VAL A 85 7.77 12.92 2.30
C VAL A 85 7.05 11.64 2.71
N ASN A 86 7.56 10.98 3.76
CA ASN A 86 6.85 9.88 4.40
C ASN A 86 5.45 10.34 4.83
N GLY A 87 4.43 9.55 4.48
CA GLY A 87 3.03 9.86 4.70
C GLY A 87 2.35 10.55 3.52
N ALA A 88 3.09 11.02 2.52
CA ALA A 88 2.49 11.58 1.30
C ALA A 88 1.70 10.48 0.57
N THR A 89 0.47 10.81 0.15
CA THR A 89 -0.42 9.88 -0.54
C THR A 89 -0.60 10.28 -2.00
N GLY A 90 -0.86 9.29 -2.85
CA GLY A 90 -1.09 9.53 -4.27
C GLY A 90 -1.72 8.33 -4.95
N TYR A 91 -1.82 8.41 -6.27
CA TYR A 91 -2.36 7.35 -7.11
C TYR A 91 -1.33 6.95 -8.17
N ILE A 92 -1.31 5.66 -8.50
CA ILE A 92 -0.50 5.16 -9.60
C ILE A 92 -1.15 5.60 -10.92
N HIS A 93 -0.45 6.42 -11.70
CA HIS A 93 -0.92 6.85 -13.01
C HIS A 93 -0.45 5.96 -14.16
N ASN A 94 0.72 5.33 -14.02
CA ASN A 94 1.33 4.47 -15.05
C ASN A 94 2.30 3.45 -14.42
N ILE A 95 2.58 2.34 -15.11
CA ILE A 95 3.53 1.28 -14.70
C ILE A 95 4.30 0.77 -15.93
#